data_AF-Q56Z06-F1
#
_entry.id   AF-Q56Z06-F1
#
_cell.length_a   1.000
_cell.length_b   1.000
_cell.length_c   1.000
_cell.angle_alpha   90.00
_cell.angle_beta   90.00
_cell.angle_gamma   90.00
#
_symmetry.space_group_name_H-M   'P 1'
#
loop_
_entity.id
_entity.type
_entity.pdbx_description
1 polymer ?
#
loop_
_entity_poly.entity_id
_entity_poly.type
_entity_poly.pdbx_seq_one_letter_code
_entity_poly.pdbx_strand_id
1 'polypeptide(L)'
;LKKCTAAQLQTVQGYRDQVLAALAPVRSATTNGLFLDSCHAHCQGGSAATWSGDKGPTVANTKMAKAVGDWFFERSTFQNVDCSSLNCNPTCPAVSTED
;
A
#
# COMPACT_ATOMS: atom_id res chain seq x y z
N LEU A 1 -1.41 -15.07 2.05
CA LEU A 1 -0.17 -15.38 1.28
C LEU A 1 0.73 -16.47 1.88
N LYS A 2 0.78 -16.66 3.21
CA LYS A 2 1.69 -17.67 3.84
C LYS A 2 1.38 -19.14 3.53
N LYS A 3 0.19 -19.44 3.01
CA LYS A 3 -0.27 -20.81 2.68
C LYS A 3 -0.36 -21.07 1.16
N CYS A 4 0.06 -20.11 0.34
CA CYS A 4 -0.03 -20.22 -1.12
C CYS A 4 1.10 -21.10 -1.67
N THR A 5 0.84 -21.83 -2.76
CA THR A 5 1.89 -22.50 -3.53
C THR A 5 2.75 -21.47 -4.28
N ALA A 6 3.92 -21.89 -4.79
CA ALA A 6 4.77 -21.03 -5.60
C ALA A 6 4.04 -20.45 -6.83
N ALA A 7 3.24 -21.27 -7.51
CA ALA A 7 2.44 -20.83 -8.66
C ALA A 7 1.37 -19.80 -8.27
N GLN A 8 0.68 -20.00 -7.15
CA GLN A 8 -0.29 -19.03 -6.64
C GLN A 8 0.39 -17.70 -6.25
N LEU A 9 1.56 -17.76 -5.62
CA LEU A 9 2.33 -16.56 -5.30
C LEU A 9 2.75 -15.80 -6.57
N GLN A 10 3.15 -16.50 -7.63
CA GLN A 10 3.44 -15.89 -8.92
C GLN A 10 2.21 -15.20 -9.51
N THR A 11 1.01 -15.78 -9.39
CA THR A 11 -0.22 -15.11 -9.82
C THR A 11 -0.45 -13.79 -9.09
N VAL A 12 -0.32 -13.78 -7.75
CA VAL A 12 -0.51 -12.54 -6.97
C VAL A 12 0.59 -11.52 -7.26
N GLN A 13 1.83 -11.96 -7.45
CA GLN A 13 2.92 -11.06 -7.87
C GLN A 13 2.66 -10.46 -9.25
N GLY A 14 2.17 -11.27 -10.21
CA GLY A 14 1.79 -10.78 -11.53
C GLY A 14 0.68 -9.73 -11.48
N TYR A 15 -0.30 -9.89 -10.58
CA TYR A 15 -1.32 -8.86 -10.36
C TYR A 15 -0.73 -7.55 -9.83
N ARG A 16 0.23 -7.62 -8.89
CA ARG A 16 0.97 -6.45 -8.43
C ARG A 16 1.66 -5.72 -9.59
N ASP A 17 2.34 -6.47 -10.46
CA ASP A 17 3.07 -5.89 -11.59
C ASP A 17 2.10 -5.19 -12.57
N GLN A 18 0.92 -5.76 -12.80
CA GLN A 18 -0.15 -5.12 -13.58
C GLN A 18 -0.66 -3.83 -12.95
N VAL A 19 -0.87 -3.79 -11.63
CA VAL A 19 -1.27 -2.57 -10.92
C VAL A 19 -0.19 -1.49 -11.06
N LEU A 20 1.09 -1.85 -10.91
CA LEU A 20 2.20 -0.90 -11.08
C LEU A 20 2.28 -0.34 -12.51
N ALA A 21 2.06 -1.18 -13.52
CA ALA A 21 2.00 -0.75 -14.91
C ALA A 21 0.82 0.21 -15.16
N ALA A 22 -0.36 -0.12 -14.62
CA ALA A 22 -1.56 0.72 -14.75
C ALA A 22 -1.39 2.09 -14.06
N LEU A 23 -0.62 2.14 -12.96
CA LEU A 23 -0.32 3.38 -12.23
C LEU A 23 0.85 4.20 -12.82
N ALA A 24 1.49 3.74 -13.89
CA ALA A 24 2.62 4.49 -14.50
C ALA A 24 2.27 5.95 -14.85
N PRO A 25 1.08 6.28 -15.40
CA PRO A 25 0.69 7.68 -15.65
C PRO A 25 0.48 8.49 -14.37
N VAL A 26 0.07 7.86 -13.27
CA VAL A 26 -0.09 8.54 -11.97
C VAL A 26 1.29 8.91 -11.43
N ARG A 27 2.25 7.99 -11.55
CA ARG A 27 3.64 8.15 -11.08
C ARG A 27 4.47 9.13 -11.92
N SER A 28 4.10 9.39 -13.17
CA SER A 28 4.85 10.31 -14.03
C SER A 28 4.49 11.79 -13.80
N ALA A 29 3.33 12.09 -13.24
CA ALA A 29 2.91 13.46 -12.95
C ALA A 29 3.31 13.87 -11.53
N THR A 30 4.09 14.95 -11.41
CA THR A 30 4.60 15.45 -10.12
C THR A 30 3.51 16.05 -9.22
N THR A 31 2.34 16.36 -9.76
CA THR A 31 1.19 16.87 -9.02
C THR A 31 0.40 15.77 -8.29
N ASN A 32 0.61 14.50 -8.65
CA ASN A 32 -0.13 13.38 -8.10
C ASN A 32 0.55 12.82 -6.85
N GLY A 33 -0.24 12.36 -5.89
CA GLY A 33 0.21 11.56 -4.76
C GLY A 33 0.05 10.06 -5.03
N LEU A 34 0.92 9.25 -4.45
CA LEU A 34 0.80 7.79 -4.43
C LEU A 34 1.27 7.22 -3.11
N PHE A 35 0.35 6.60 -2.38
CA PHE A 35 0.65 5.73 -1.24
C PHE A 35 0.26 4.31 -1.64
N LEU A 36 1.23 3.47 -1.95
CA LEU A 36 0.98 2.08 -2.36
C LEU A 36 1.71 1.13 -1.43
N ASP A 37 1.01 0.57 -0.45
CA ASP A 37 1.52 -0.46 0.45
C ASP A 37 1.52 -1.85 -0.19
N SER A 38 2.41 -2.73 0.28
CA SER A 38 2.52 -4.11 -0.17
C SER A 38 1.76 -5.07 0.73
N CYS A 39 0.55 -4.68 1.18
CA CYS A 39 -0.32 -5.50 2.01
C CYS A 39 -1.43 -6.19 1.21
N HIS A 40 -1.76 -7.41 1.61
CA HIS A 40 -2.97 -8.09 1.17
C HIS A 40 -4.14 -7.76 2.11
N ALA A 41 -4.74 -6.58 1.95
CA ALA A 41 -5.85 -6.09 2.75
C ALA A 41 -6.83 -5.26 1.90
N HIS A 42 -8.02 -4.95 2.44
CA HIS A 42 -9.02 -4.10 1.81
C HIS A 42 -9.52 -3.04 2.78
N CYS A 43 -10.17 -1.98 2.29
CA CYS A 43 -10.80 -0.91 3.09
C CYS A 43 -9.86 -0.15 4.06
N GLN A 44 -8.55 -0.16 3.85
CA GLN A 44 -7.57 0.49 4.74
C GLN A 44 -7.82 2.00 4.91
N GLY A 45 -8.41 2.66 3.91
CA GLY A 45 -8.76 4.09 3.97
C GLY A 45 -10.02 4.44 4.77
N GLY A 46 -10.81 3.44 5.16
CA GLY A 46 -12.17 3.66 5.68
C GLY A 46 -12.29 3.91 7.19
N SER A 47 -11.23 3.70 7.99
CA SER A 47 -11.30 3.81 9.45
C SER A 47 -10.19 4.69 10.01
N ALA A 48 -10.44 5.44 11.08
CA ALA A 48 -9.39 6.21 11.77
C ALA A 48 -8.27 5.31 12.31
N ALA A 49 -8.61 4.10 12.75
CA ALA A 49 -7.65 3.13 13.27
C ALA A 49 -6.61 2.69 12.23
N THR A 50 -6.96 2.68 10.95
CA THR A 50 -6.07 2.33 9.83
C THR A 50 -5.55 3.56 9.08
N TRP A 51 -6.33 4.64 9.00
CA TRP A 51 -5.99 5.87 8.29
C TRP A 51 -4.84 6.61 8.97
N SER A 52 -4.98 6.87 10.27
CA SER A 52 -3.98 7.58 11.09
C SER A 52 -3.44 6.73 12.24
N GLY A 53 -4.13 5.65 12.62
CA GLY A 53 -3.78 4.83 13.77
C GLY A 53 -2.74 3.73 13.50
N ASP A 54 -2.40 3.02 14.57
CA ASP A 54 -1.37 1.99 14.57
C ASP A 54 -1.78 0.69 13.88
N LYS A 55 -3.09 0.50 13.61
CA LYS A 55 -3.59 -0.68 12.89
C LYS A 55 -3.42 -0.58 11.38
N GLY A 56 -3.01 0.58 10.87
CA GLY A 56 -2.76 0.82 9.45
C GLY A 56 -1.31 0.61 9.03
N PRO A 57 -1.07 0.29 7.75
CA PRO A 57 0.28 0.14 7.24
C PRO A 57 1.04 1.48 7.24
N THR A 58 2.36 1.39 7.22
CA THR A 58 3.26 2.48 6.92
C THR A 58 4.06 2.18 5.67
N VAL A 59 4.24 3.19 4.81
CA VAL A 59 5.14 3.15 3.65
C VAL A 59 6.15 4.26 3.83
N ALA A 60 7.44 3.97 3.64
CA ALA A 60 8.54 4.91 3.92
C ALA A 60 8.40 5.56 5.31
N ASN A 61 8.12 4.74 6.34
CA ASN A 61 7.88 5.17 7.73
C ASN A 61 6.77 6.23 7.90
N THR A 62 5.84 6.32 6.95
CA THR A 62 4.78 7.33 6.92
C THR A 62 3.40 6.66 6.92
N LYS A 63 2.48 7.16 7.74
CA LYS A 63 1.06 6.73 7.76
C LYS A 63 0.28 7.38 6.61
N MET A 64 -0.78 6.72 6.16
CA MET A 64 -1.61 7.21 5.05
C MET A 64 -2.15 8.63 5.28
N ALA A 65 -2.68 8.93 6.48
CA ALA A 65 -3.14 10.28 6.83
C ALA A 65 -2.07 11.36 6.63
N LYS A 66 -0.83 11.07 7.06
CA LYS A 66 0.29 12.00 6.92
C LYS A 66 0.72 12.14 5.46
N ALA A 67 0.81 11.04 4.74
CA ALA A 67 1.15 11.04 3.31
C ALA A 67 0.16 11.88 2.49
N VAL A 68 -1.14 11.66 2.69
CA VAL A 68 -2.21 12.42 2.02
C VAL A 68 -2.16 13.88 2.44
N GLY A 69 -1.96 14.18 3.72
CA GLY A 69 -1.83 15.55 4.19
C GLY A 69 -0.62 16.27 3.59
N ASP A 70 0.54 15.62 3.52
CA ASP A 70 1.74 16.22 2.94
C ASP A 70 1.60 16.47 1.45
N TRP A 71 0.92 15.57 0.72
CA TRP A 71 0.54 15.79 -0.68
C TRP A 71 -0.45 16.95 -0.83
N PHE A 72 -1.55 16.96 -0.07
CA PHE A 72 -2.60 17.97 -0.17
C PHE A 72 -2.12 19.40 0.12
N PHE A 73 -1.21 19.56 1.10
CA PHE A 73 -0.65 20.84 1.48
C PHE A 73 0.69 21.15 0.77
N GLU A 74 1.01 20.43 -0.31
CA GLU A 74 2.22 20.65 -1.13
C GLU A 74 3.55 20.58 -0.36
N ARG A 75 3.58 19.85 0.76
CA ARG A 75 4.80 19.63 1.55
C ARG A 75 5.68 18.52 0.97
N SER A 76 5.08 17.60 0.22
CA SER A 76 5.74 16.51 -0.48
C SER A 76 4.83 15.98 -1.57
N THR A 77 5.37 15.56 -2.72
CA THR A 77 4.57 14.85 -3.73
C THR A 77 4.11 13.46 -3.26
N PHE A 78 4.71 12.93 -2.18
CA PHE A 78 4.54 11.58 -1.64
C PHE A 78 4.16 10.55 -2.71
N GLN A 79 5.14 10.12 -3.51
CA GLN A 79 4.96 9.09 -4.54
C GLN A 79 5.74 7.83 -4.18
N ASN A 80 5.27 7.13 -3.15
CA ASN A 80 5.96 5.95 -2.64
C ASN A 80 5.21 4.66 -2.99
N VAL A 81 5.98 3.75 -3.59
CA VAL A 81 5.62 2.35 -3.74
C VAL A 81 6.42 1.57 -2.73
N ASP A 82 5.75 0.77 -1.93
CA ASP A 82 6.36 -0.10 -0.95
C ASP A 82 7.18 -1.23 -1.61
N CYS A 83 7.77 -2.11 -0.80
CA CYS A 83 8.69 -3.14 -1.25
C CYS A 83 8.08 -4.13 -2.27
N SER A 84 8.94 -4.83 -3.03
CA SER A 84 8.54 -5.61 -4.20
C SER A 84 7.68 -6.84 -3.87
N SER A 85 7.84 -7.43 -2.68
CA SER A 85 7.14 -8.65 -2.26
C SER A 85 5.95 -8.36 -1.34
N LEU A 86 4.80 -8.99 -1.56
CA LEU A 86 3.57 -8.73 -0.79
C LEU A 86 3.57 -9.23 0.68
N ASN A 87 4.70 -9.70 1.19
CA ASN A 87 4.91 -10.13 2.58
C ASN A 87 5.99 -9.31 3.30
N CYS A 88 6.52 -8.26 2.67
CA CYS A 88 7.68 -7.54 3.18
C CYS A 88 7.34 -6.49 4.25
N ASN A 89 6.11 -5.97 4.26
CA ASN A 89 5.74 -4.88 5.15
C ASN A 89 5.19 -5.44 6.48
N PRO A 90 5.93 -5.30 7.60
CA PRO A 90 5.52 -5.85 8.89
C PRO A 90 4.37 -5.09 9.55
N THR A 91 4.00 -3.91 9.01
CA THR A 91 2.90 -3.07 9.53
C THR A 91 1.56 -3.36 8.88
N CYS A 92 1.52 -4.31 7.93
CA CYS A 92 0.26 -4.72 7.33
C CYS A 92 -0.74 -5.20 8.38
N PRO A 93 -2.03 -4.86 8.23
CA PRO A 93 -3.07 -5.39 9.09
C PRO A 93 -3.02 -6.92 9.11
N ALA A 94 -3.23 -7.52 10.28
CA ALA A 94 -3.47 -8.94 10.36
C ALA A 94 -4.67 -9.29 9.47
N VAL A 95 -4.57 -10.38 8.71
CA VAL A 95 -5.74 -10.94 8.03
C VAL A 95 -6.74 -11.26 9.13
N SER A 96 -7.89 -10.60 9.15
CA SER A 96 -8.99 -11.02 10.00
C SER A 96 -9.26 -12.48 9.65
N THR A 97 -9.09 -13.38 10.61
CA THR A 97 -9.86 -14.61 10.61
C THR A 97 -11.31 -14.14 10.71
N GLU A 98 -11.98 -13.97 9.58
CA GLU A 98 -13.42 -14.12 9.59
C GLU A 98 -13.64 -15.57 10.05
N ASP A 99 -14.23 -15.69 11.24
CA ASP A 99 -14.79 -16.93 11.75
C ASP A 99 -15.93 -17.40 10.84
#